data_AF-A0A937ARK4-F1
#
_entry.id   AF-A0A937ARK4-F1
#
_cell.length_a   1.000
_cell.length_b   1.000
_cell.length_c   1.000
_cell.angle_alpha   90.00
_cell.angle_beta   90.00
_cell.angle_gamma   90.00
#
_symmetry.space_group_name_H-M   'P 1'
#
loop_
_entity.id
_entity.type
_entity.pdbx_description
1 polymer ?
#
loop_
_entity_poly.entity_id
_entity_poly.type
_entity_poly.pdbx_seq_one_letter_code
_entity_poly.pdbx_strand_id
1 'polypeptide(L)'
;MSTLRTGLHAVNVVALGVWTGAMVLTGVAAAVTFPTVKALAPKAGAGFENYTGEHWRLIAGKVAGKLFVISDIVQFSCAALAVVTLGALVGGSLTKGKLGLPMLLRVGTVAIACTVLAGWLLLYSPSMYENLRGYWDAAQAGDNAKAATFQAAFDAAHGTASTLMITCTLAALGALVAAAIDRHFSHEQEATL
;
A
#
# COMPACT_ATOMS: atom_id res chain seq x y z
N MET A 1 9.91 -1.23 32.08
CA MET A 1 9.92 -0.28 30.93
C MET A 1 9.32 1.10 31.28
N SER A 2 9.76 2.20 30.64
CA SER A 2 9.11 3.53 30.80
C SER A 2 7.80 3.63 30.01
N THR A 3 6.81 4.34 30.54
CA THR A 3 5.48 4.57 29.90
C THR A 3 5.60 5.06 28.45
N LEU A 4 6.60 5.91 28.17
CA LEU A 4 6.88 6.42 26.83
C LEU A 4 7.27 5.32 25.83
N ARG A 5 8.16 4.37 26.22
CA ARG A 5 8.59 3.28 25.32
C ARG A 5 7.40 2.38 24.96
N THR A 6 6.54 2.09 25.93
CA THR A 6 5.32 1.31 25.71
C THR A 6 4.36 2.02 24.76
N GLY A 7 4.16 3.33 24.94
CA GLY A 7 3.34 4.15 24.03
C GLY A 7 3.88 4.16 22.60
N LEU A 8 5.18 4.39 22.42
CA LEU A 8 5.83 4.37 21.10
C LEU A 8 5.69 3.01 20.40
N HIS A 9 5.86 1.92 21.15
CA HIS A 9 5.70 0.57 20.61
C HIS A 9 4.26 0.32 20.15
N ALA A 10 3.27 0.68 20.99
CA ALA A 10 1.85 0.54 20.66
C ALA A 10 1.48 1.33 19.39
N VAL A 11 1.88 2.60 19.30
CA VAL A 11 1.62 3.43 18.11
C VAL A 11 2.27 2.82 16.86
N ASN A 12 3.51 2.35 16.97
CA ASN A 12 4.20 1.73 15.83
C ASN A 12 3.47 0.46 15.34
N VAL A 13 3.07 -0.42 16.27
CA VAL A 13 2.33 -1.65 15.93
C VAL A 13 0.99 -1.32 15.29
N VAL A 14 0.24 -0.35 15.82
CA VAL A 14 -1.03 0.10 15.22
C VAL A 14 -0.78 0.66 13.83
N ALA A 15 0.23 1.51 13.64
CA ALA A 15 0.56 2.07 12.33
C ALA A 15 0.91 0.97 11.31
N LEU A 16 1.74 0.00 11.67
CA LEU A 16 2.08 -1.13 10.81
C LEU A 16 0.87 -2.03 10.51
N GLY A 17 0.00 -2.25 11.49
CA GLY A 17 -1.24 -3.02 11.32
C GLY A 17 -2.23 -2.34 10.37
N VAL A 18 -2.45 -1.03 10.54
CA VAL A 18 -3.31 -0.23 9.65
C VAL A 18 -2.71 -0.16 8.24
N TRP A 19 -1.40 0.06 8.11
CA TRP A 19 -0.71 0.06 6.81
C TRP A 19 -0.92 -1.27 6.08
N THR A 20 -0.58 -2.39 6.72
CA THR A 20 -0.72 -3.72 6.13
C THR A 20 -2.18 -4.03 5.78
N GLY A 21 -3.09 -3.77 6.71
CA GLY A 21 -4.53 -4.01 6.52
C GLY A 21 -5.11 -3.20 5.34
N ALA A 22 -4.74 -1.93 5.21
CA ALA A 22 -5.19 -1.09 4.10
C ALA A 22 -4.73 -1.65 2.74
N MET A 23 -3.48 -2.11 2.63
CA MET A 23 -2.97 -2.71 1.38
C MET A 23 -3.69 -4.00 1.03
N VAL A 24 -3.85 -4.91 2.00
CA VAL A 24 -4.55 -6.18 1.80
C VAL A 24 -6.01 -5.95 1.39
N LEU A 25 -6.73 -5.09 2.11
CA LEU A 25 -8.14 -4.81 1.81
C LEU A 25 -8.31 -4.14 0.46
N THR A 26 -7.39 -3.25 0.06
CA THR A 26 -7.43 -2.63 -1.28
C THR A 26 -7.24 -3.67 -2.37
N GLY A 27 -6.26 -4.58 -2.21
CA GLY A 27 -6.01 -5.68 -3.15
C GLY A 27 -7.20 -6.64 -3.26
N VAL A 28 -7.78 -7.05 -2.13
CA VAL A 28 -8.98 -7.90 -2.10
C VAL A 28 -10.17 -7.20 -2.75
N ALA A 29 -10.39 -5.92 -2.43
CA ALA A 29 -11.48 -5.14 -3.02
C ALA A 29 -11.34 -5.06 -4.55
N ALA A 30 -10.14 -4.84 -5.08
CA ALA A 30 -9.90 -4.86 -6.52
C ALA A 30 -10.14 -6.27 -7.11
N ALA A 31 -9.59 -7.31 -6.48
CA ALA A 31 -9.74 -8.70 -6.92
C ALA A 31 -11.20 -9.18 -6.95
N VAL A 32 -12.07 -8.63 -6.10
CA VAL A 32 -13.52 -8.88 -6.12
C VAL A 32 -14.23 -7.98 -7.14
N THR A 33 -13.91 -6.68 -7.16
CA THR A 33 -14.61 -5.69 -7.98
C THR A 33 -14.50 -6.01 -9.47
N PHE A 34 -13.30 -6.33 -9.99
CA PHE A 34 -13.10 -6.54 -11.42
C PHE A 34 -13.92 -7.73 -11.96
N PRO A 35 -13.86 -8.94 -11.38
CA PRO A 35 -14.70 -10.07 -11.79
C PRO A 35 -16.19 -9.82 -11.60
N THR A 36 -16.61 -9.20 -10.48
CA THR A 36 -18.03 -8.92 -10.22
C THR A 36 -18.60 -7.97 -11.25
N VAL A 37 -17.94 -6.84 -11.52
CA VAL A 37 -18.38 -5.88 -12.53
C VAL A 37 -18.35 -6.53 -13.92
N LYS A 38 -17.35 -7.35 -14.23
CA LYS A 38 -17.31 -8.09 -15.50
C LYS A 38 -18.51 -9.02 -15.67
N ALA A 39 -18.88 -9.77 -14.63
CA ALA A 39 -20.01 -10.70 -14.66
C ALA A 39 -21.37 -10.00 -14.80
N LEU A 40 -21.51 -8.80 -14.21
CA LEU A 40 -22.72 -7.99 -14.34
C LEU A 40 -22.86 -7.35 -15.74
N ALA A 41 -21.78 -7.31 -16.53
CA ALA A 41 -21.72 -6.69 -17.85
C ALA A 41 -22.41 -5.31 -17.94
N PRO A 42 -22.18 -4.37 -16.99
CA PRO A 42 -22.83 -3.08 -17.02
C PRO A 42 -22.32 -2.26 -18.20
N LYS A 43 -23.21 -1.45 -18.78
CA LYS A 43 -22.82 -0.36 -19.66
C LYS A 43 -22.58 0.89 -18.81
N ALA A 44 -21.50 1.61 -19.09
CA ALA A 44 -21.29 2.92 -18.51
C ALA A 44 -22.45 3.83 -18.96
N GLY A 45 -22.99 4.60 -18.01
CA GLY A 45 -24.16 5.44 -18.22
C GLY A 45 -23.85 6.68 -19.06
N ALA A 46 -24.61 7.75 -18.80
CA ALA A 46 -24.54 9.00 -19.55
C ALA A 46 -23.09 9.51 -19.74
N GLY A 47 -22.74 9.85 -20.98
CA GLY A 47 -21.42 10.34 -21.38
C GLY A 47 -20.43 9.27 -21.86
N PHE A 48 -20.83 7.99 -21.95
CA PHE A 48 -20.00 6.91 -22.51
C PHE A 48 -20.69 6.18 -23.67
N GLU A 49 -21.71 6.79 -24.28
CA GLU A 49 -22.54 6.18 -25.32
C GLU A 49 -21.73 5.79 -26.56
N ASN A 50 -20.70 6.57 -26.88
CA ASN A 50 -19.83 6.37 -28.03
C ASN A 50 -18.60 5.49 -27.72
N TYR A 51 -18.43 5.04 -26.48
CA TYR A 51 -17.35 4.14 -26.11
C TYR A 51 -17.72 2.69 -26.43
N THR A 52 -16.94 2.05 -27.29
CA THR A 52 -17.17 0.69 -27.78
C THR A 52 -16.31 -0.37 -27.09
N GLY A 53 -15.38 0.05 -26.21
CA GLY A 53 -14.49 -0.86 -25.49
C GLY A 53 -15.14 -1.55 -24.28
N GLU A 54 -14.33 -2.16 -23.43
CA GLU A 54 -14.80 -2.92 -22.27
C GLU A 54 -15.33 -2.01 -21.15
N HIS A 55 -16.64 -1.78 -21.12
CA HIS A 55 -17.32 -0.94 -20.11
C HIS A 55 -17.08 -1.41 -18.67
N TRP A 56 -16.96 -2.72 -18.45
CA TRP A 56 -16.69 -3.28 -17.13
C TRP A 56 -15.33 -2.84 -16.57
N ARG A 57 -14.29 -2.71 -17.41
CA ARG A 57 -12.97 -2.22 -16.99
C ARG A 57 -13.01 -0.76 -16.59
N LEU A 58 -13.76 0.04 -17.35
CA LEU A 58 -13.94 1.46 -17.06
C LEU A 58 -14.58 1.66 -15.68
N ILE A 59 -15.66 0.94 -15.42
CA ILE A 59 -16.42 1.04 -14.17
C ILE A 59 -15.59 0.51 -12.99
N ALA A 60 -15.04 -0.70 -13.11
CA ALA A 60 -14.20 -1.30 -12.07
C ALA A 60 -12.95 -0.43 -11.79
N GLY A 61 -12.31 0.07 -12.85
CA GLY A 61 -11.15 0.96 -12.77
C GLY A 61 -11.45 2.25 -12.02
N LYS A 62 -12.60 2.89 -12.25
CA LYS A 62 -13.00 4.10 -11.50
C LYS A 62 -13.20 3.84 -10.00
N VAL A 63 -13.77 2.68 -9.65
CA VAL A 63 -13.92 2.28 -8.24
C VAL A 63 -12.56 1.98 -7.63
N ALA A 64 -11.77 1.11 -8.27
CA ALA A 64 -10.46 0.72 -7.79
C ALA A 64 -9.49 1.90 -7.69
N GLY A 65 -9.48 2.81 -8.66
CA GLY A 65 -8.63 4.00 -8.65
C GLY A 65 -8.87 4.88 -7.43
N LYS A 66 -10.12 5.04 -6.97
CA LYS A 66 -10.42 5.76 -5.71
C LYS A 66 -9.90 5.01 -4.49
N LEU A 67 -10.06 3.68 -4.46
CA LEU A 67 -9.54 2.85 -3.37
C LEU A 67 -8.02 2.94 -3.29
N PHE A 68 -7.31 2.90 -4.41
CA PHE A 68 -5.85 3.04 -4.46
C PHE A 68 -5.38 4.42 -3.98
N VAL A 69 -6.05 5.52 -4.36
CA VAL A 69 -5.69 6.86 -3.83
C VAL A 69 -5.86 6.94 -2.32
N ILE A 70 -6.97 6.42 -1.78
CA ILE A 70 -7.19 6.38 -0.33
C ILE A 70 -6.11 5.53 0.33
N SER A 71 -5.79 4.37 -0.26
CA SER A 71 -4.74 3.49 0.22
C SER A 71 -3.39 4.20 0.23
N ASP A 72 -3.00 4.93 -0.81
CA ASP A 72 -1.75 5.69 -0.90
C ASP A 72 -1.62 6.70 0.25
N ILE A 73 -2.71 7.41 0.58
CA ILE A 73 -2.75 8.37 1.70
C ILE A 73 -2.55 7.66 3.05
N VAL A 74 -3.25 6.54 3.26
CA VAL A 74 -3.13 5.75 4.48
C VAL A 74 -1.73 5.17 4.62
N GLN A 75 -1.19 4.58 3.56
CA GLN A 75 0.16 4.02 3.52
C GLN A 75 1.21 5.07 3.87
N PHE A 76 1.17 6.24 3.22
CA PHE A 76 2.12 7.32 3.51
C PHE A 76 2.05 7.78 4.97
N SER A 77 0.83 7.98 5.49
CA SER A 77 0.61 8.42 6.87
C SER A 77 1.11 7.40 7.89
N CYS A 78 0.79 6.12 7.68
CA CYS A 78 1.24 5.04 8.56
C CYS A 78 2.74 4.79 8.45
N ALA A 79 3.34 4.91 7.25
CA ALA A 79 4.77 4.80 7.06
C ALA A 79 5.53 5.90 7.82
N ALA A 80 5.07 7.15 7.74
CA ALA A 80 5.67 8.25 8.49
C ALA A 80 5.61 8.00 10.00
N LEU A 81 4.44 7.60 10.53
CA LEU A 81 4.27 7.25 11.95
C LEU A 81 5.18 6.09 12.35
N ALA A 82 5.26 5.04 11.52
CA ALA A 82 6.10 3.88 11.78
C ALA A 82 7.59 4.26 11.81
N VAL A 83 8.08 5.06 10.85
CA VAL A 83 9.47 5.51 10.81
C VAL A 83 9.83 6.36 12.04
N VAL A 84 9.01 7.34 12.39
CA VAL A 84 9.27 8.24 13.54
C VAL A 84 9.30 7.46 14.85
N THR A 85 8.29 6.62 15.09
CA THR A 85 8.21 5.84 16.33
C THR A 85 9.29 4.76 16.40
N LEU A 86 9.62 4.10 15.29
CA LEU A 86 10.73 3.14 15.25
C LEU A 86 12.08 3.82 15.46
N GLY A 87 12.31 4.99 14.86
CA GLY A 87 13.53 5.79 15.07
C GLY A 87 13.75 6.13 16.55
N ALA A 88 12.69 6.56 17.25
CA ALA A 88 12.74 6.81 18.68
C ALA A 88 13.07 5.54 19.50
N LEU A 89 12.48 4.39 19.15
CA LEU A 89 12.76 3.10 19.79
C LEU A 89 14.20 2.61 19.55
N VAL A 90 14.72 2.81 18.35
CA VAL A 90 16.10 2.48 17.98
C VAL A 90 17.08 3.38 18.72
N GLY A 91 16.85 4.70 18.75
CA GLY A 91 17.69 5.65 19.50
C GLY A 91 17.75 5.32 21.00
N GLY A 92 16.61 4.96 21.59
CA GLY A 92 16.56 4.50 22.98
C GLY A 92 17.23 3.14 23.25
N SER A 93 17.38 2.30 22.22
CA SER A 93 18.05 1.00 22.33
C SER A 93 19.55 1.09 22.08
N LEU A 94 19.98 1.97 21.17
CA LEU A 94 21.38 2.30 20.89
C LEU A 94 22.07 2.90 22.10
N THR A 95 21.44 3.86 22.79
CA THR A 95 21.98 4.47 24.01
C THR A 95 22.18 3.46 25.16
N LYS A 96 21.53 2.29 25.08
CA LYS A 96 21.64 1.20 26.06
C LYS A 96 22.48 0.02 25.56
N GLY A 97 23.01 0.07 24.32
CA GLY A 97 23.78 -1.03 23.73
C GLY A 97 22.97 -2.31 23.47
N LYS A 98 21.64 -2.23 23.33
CA LYS A 98 20.74 -3.39 23.24
C LYS A 98 20.02 -3.49 21.87
N LEU A 99 20.78 -3.64 20.79
CA LEU A 99 20.20 -3.96 19.48
C LEU A 99 20.14 -5.48 19.27
N GLY A 100 18.99 -6.07 19.55
CA GLY A 100 18.73 -7.48 19.26
C GLY A 100 18.35 -7.73 17.80
N LEU A 101 18.47 -9.00 17.37
CA LEU A 101 18.05 -9.45 16.04
C LEU A 101 16.61 -9.04 15.67
N PRO A 102 15.59 -9.14 16.55
CA PRO A 102 14.22 -8.71 16.22
C PRO A 102 14.12 -7.22 15.82
N MET A 103 14.88 -6.35 16.50
CA MET A 103 14.93 -4.93 16.16
C MET A 103 15.59 -4.69 14.80
N LEU A 104 16.68 -5.41 14.49
CA LEU A 104 17.35 -5.31 13.19
C LEU A 104 16.43 -5.76 12.05
N LEU A 105 15.71 -6.86 12.24
CA LEU A 105 14.71 -7.35 11.27
C LEU A 105 13.60 -6.33 11.06
N ARG A 106 13.09 -5.72 12.13
CA ARG A 106 12.07 -4.66 12.06
C ARG A 106 12.56 -3.44 11.30
N VAL A 107 13.78 -2.98 11.56
CA VAL A 107 14.38 -1.85 10.84
C VAL A 107 14.56 -2.18 9.36
N GLY A 108 15.11 -3.35 9.03
CA GLY A 108 15.32 -3.76 7.65
C GLY A 108 14.02 -3.88 6.86
N THR A 109 12.99 -4.49 7.45
CA THR A 109 11.68 -4.65 6.79
C THR A 109 10.93 -3.32 6.62
N VAL A 110 10.97 -2.40 7.60
CA VAL A 110 10.44 -1.04 7.42
C VAL A 110 11.20 -0.29 6.34
N ALA A 111 12.54 -0.40 6.30
CA ALA A 111 13.34 0.26 5.27
C ALA A 111 13.01 -0.24 3.86
N ILE A 112 12.82 -1.55 3.68
CA ILE A 112 12.37 -2.13 2.42
C ILE A 112 10.97 -1.60 2.05
N ALA A 113 10.01 -1.65 2.98
CA ALA A 113 8.65 -1.16 2.76
C ALA A 113 8.63 0.32 2.34
N CYS A 114 9.38 1.17 3.03
CA CYS A 114 9.49 2.60 2.71
C CYS A 114 10.17 2.84 1.35
N THR A 115 11.21 2.07 1.01
CA THR A 115 11.90 2.18 -0.29
C THR A 115 10.95 1.85 -1.43
N VAL A 116 10.20 0.75 -1.29
CA VAL A 116 9.22 0.32 -2.29
C VAL A 116 8.06 1.30 -2.38
N LEU A 117 7.54 1.78 -1.25
CA LEU A 117 6.48 2.80 -1.22
C LEU A 117 6.95 4.11 -1.87
N ALA A 118 8.17 4.56 -1.62
CA ALA A 118 8.72 5.74 -2.26
C ALA A 118 8.85 5.55 -3.78
N GLY A 119 9.34 4.38 -4.23
CA GLY A 119 9.37 4.03 -5.65
C GLY A 119 7.98 4.04 -6.28
N TRP A 120 6.98 3.46 -5.60
CA TRP A 120 5.58 3.50 -6.04
C TRP A 120 5.06 4.94 -6.16
N LEU A 121 5.11 5.72 -5.09
CA LEU A 121 4.50 7.06 -5.03
C LEU A 121 5.18 8.08 -5.94
N LEU A 122 6.51 7.99 -6.10
CA LEU A 122 7.28 8.99 -6.83
C LEU A 122 7.51 8.64 -8.30
N LEU A 123 7.57 7.35 -8.66
CA LEU A 123 7.94 6.94 -10.01
C LEU A 123 6.78 6.32 -10.80
N TYR A 124 6.00 5.42 -10.18
CA TYR A 124 5.00 4.63 -10.91
C TYR A 124 3.60 5.21 -10.82
N SER A 125 3.16 5.54 -9.61
CA SER A 125 1.81 6.02 -9.31
C SER A 125 1.42 7.25 -10.15
N PRO A 126 2.26 8.29 -10.32
CA PRO A 126 1.90 9.47 -11.12
C PRO A 126 1.58 9.12 -12.58
N SER A 127 2.47 8.38 -13.24
CA SER A 127 2.29 7.97 -14.64
C SER A 127 1.09 7.03 -14.81
N MET A 128 0.87 6.11 -13.88
CA MET A 128 -0.29 5.22 -13.95
C MET A 128 -1.61 5.98 -13.76
N TYR A 129 -1.70 6.94 -12.84
CA TYR A 129 -2.89 7.76 -12.68
C TYR A 129 -3.13 8.69 -13.87
N GLU A 130 -2.08 9.20 -14.50
CA GLU A 130 -2.19 9.97 -15.74
C GLU A 130 -2.78 9.12 -16.87
N ASN A 131 -2.24 7.93 -17.11
CA ASN A 131 -2.77 7.00 -18.11
C ASN A 131 -4.22 6.59 -17.81
N LEU A 132 -4.53 6.34 -16.53
CA LEU A 132 -5.88 5.95 -16.12
C LEU A 132 -6.91 7.08 -16.35
N ARG A 133 -6.55 8.33 -16.03
CA ARG A 133 -7.40 9.50 -16.31
C ARG A 133 -7.53 9.74 -17.81
N GLY A 134 -6.43 9.69 -18.55
CA GLY A 134 -6.43 9.82 -20.01
C GLY A 134 -7.32 8.78 -20.68
N TYR A 135 -7.29 7.53 -20.20
CA TYR A 135 -8.20 6.47 -20.63
C TYR A 135 -9.67 6.85 -20.38
N TRP A 136 -10.02 7.30 -19.17
CA TRP A 136 -11.39 7.68 -18.85
C TRP A 136 -11.89 8.88 -19.66
N ASP A 137 -11.06 9.90 -19.83
CA ASP A 137 -11.40 11.10 -20.57
C ASP A 137 -11.58 10.80 -22.06
N ALA A 138 -10.70 10.01 -22.66
CA ALA A 138 -10.82 9.56 -24.04
C ALA A 138 -12.05 8.67 -24.25
N ALA A 139 -12.32 7.74 -23.33
CA ALA A 139 -13.52 6.92 -23.37
C ALA A 139 -14.79 7.77 -23.27
N GLN A 140 -14.81 8.78 -22.39
CA GLN A 140 -15.94 9.70 -22.27
C GLN A 140 -16.14 10.54 -23.53
N ALA A 141 -15.06 10.90 -24.22
CA ALA A 141 -15.13 11.60 -25.50
C ALA A 141 -15.53 10.69 -26.69
N GLY A 142 -15.64 9.38 -26.49
CA GLY A 142 -15.86 8.41 -27.58
C GLY A 142 -14.63 8.18 -28.46
N ASP A 143 -13.45 8.67 -28.06
CA ASP A 143 -12.18 8.45 -28.77
C ASP A 143 -11.59 7.09 -28.39
N ASN A 144 -12.14 6.04 -29.00
CA ASN A 144 -11.80 4.65 -28.70
C ASN A 144 -10.33 4.32 -29.02
N ALA A 145 -9.74 4.96 -30.04
CA ALA A 145 -8.33 4.75 -30.39
C ALA A 145 -7.42 5.28 -29.30
N LYS A 146 -7.64 6.52 -28.85
CA LYS A 146 -6.87 7.13 -27.76
C LYS A 146 -7.09 6.44 -26.42
N ALA A 147 -8.32 6.02 -26.14
CA ALA A 147 -8.64 5.23 -24.95
C ALA A 147 -7.82 3.92 -24.92
N ALA A 148 -7.74 3.22 -26.05
CA ALA A 148 -6.94 2.01 -26.17
C ALA A 148 -5.43 2.26 -25.94
N THR A 149 -4.89 3.38 -26.43
CA THR A 149 -3.49 3.76 -26.19
C THR A 149 -3.19 3.95 -24.70
N PHE A 150 -4.02 4.73 -24.00
CA PHE A 150 -3.84 4.95 -22.56
C PHE A 150 -4.03 3.67 -21.74
N GLN A 151 -5.01 2.85 -22.12
CA GLN A 151 -5.22 1.55 -21.48
C GLN A 151 -4.00 0.65 -21.66
N ALA A 152 -3.43 0.57 -22.86
CA ALA A 152 -2.25 -0.25 -23.13
C ALA A 152 -1.02 0.22 -22.31
N ALA A 153 -0.83 1.54 -22.17
CA ALA A 153 0.22 2.10 -21.33
C ALA A 153 0.02 1.76 -19.84
N PHE A 154 -1.21 1.82 -19.34
CA PHE A 154 -1.54 1.37 -17.98
C PHE A 154 -1.27 -0.13 -17.79
N ASP A 155 -1.75 -0.97 -18.73
CA ASP A 155 -1.61 -2.42 -18.67
C ASP A 155 -0.13 -2.84 -18.69
N ALA A 156 0.73 -2.13 -19.43
CA ALA A 156 2.18 -2.36 -19.46
C ALA A 156 2.86 -2.09 -18.10
N ALA A 157 2.41 -1.09 -17.34
CA ALA A 157 2.96 -0.76 -16.02
C ALA A 157 2.33 -1.57 -14.88
N HIS A 158 1.12 -2.13 -15.09
CA HIS A 158 0.32 -2.78 -14.05
C HIS A 158 1.02 -3.99 -13.39
N GLY A 159 1.76 -4.79 -14.16
CA GLY A 159 2.51 -5.93 -13.63
C GLY A 159 3.55 -5.51 -12.59
N THR A 160 4.40 -4.54 -12.95
CA THR A 160 5.41 -3.98 -12.05
C THR A 160 4.79 -3.33 -10.82
N ALA A 161 3.73 -2.55 -10.99
CA ALA A 161 2.99 -1.96 -9.87
C ALA A 161 2.45 -3.00 -8.91
N SER A 162 1.86 -4.09 -9.43
CA SER A 162 1.35 -5.20 -8.62
C SER A 162 2.47 -5.84 -7.80
N THR A 163 3.64 -6.08 -8.40
CA THR A 163 4.81 -6.62 -7.69
C THR A 163 5.26 -5.68 -6.58
N LEU A 164 5.40 -4.38 -6.86
CA LEU A 164 5.79 -3.39 -5.84
C LEU A 164 4.81 -3.37 -4.67
N MET A 165 3.51 -3.38 -4.94
CA MET A 165 2.48 -3.36 -3.89
C MET A 165 2.51 -4.65 -3.03
N ILE A 166 2.70 -5.81 -3.64
CA ILE A 166 2.86 -7.08 -2.91
C ILE A 166 4.13 -7.04 -2.06
N THR A 167 5.27 -6.62 -2.62
CA THR A 167 6.53 -6.50 -1.88
C THR A 167 6.40 -5.55 -0.69
N CYS A 168 5.78 -4.39 -0.87
CA CYS A 168 5.52 -3.43 0.20
C CYS A 168 4.62 -4.05 1.29
N THR A 169 3.56 -4.75 0.90
CA THR A 169 2.64 -5.44 1.84
C THR A 169 3.39 -6.48 2.67
N LEU A 170 4.19 -7.34 2.03
CA LEU A 170 4.96 -8.37 2.72
C LEU A 170 6.03 -7.78 3.64
N ALA A 171 6.68 -6.70 3.23
CA ALA A 171 7.66 -6.00 4.04
C ALA A 171 7.01 -5.34 5.28
N ALA A 172 5.87 -4.66 5.12
CA ALA A 172 5.11 -4.08 6.23
C ALA A 172 4.60 -5.16 7.21
N LEU A 173 4.14 -6.30 6.69
CA LEU A 173 3.76 -7.46 7.50
C LEU A 173 4.96 -8.04 8.26
N GLY A 174 6.11 -8.16 7.59
CA GLY A 174 7.36 -8.61 8.23
C GLY A 174 7.76 -7.70 9.39
N ALA A 175 7.63 -6.38 9.22
CA ALA A 175 7.87 -5.41 10.29
C ALA A 175 6.89 -5.58 11.46
N LEU A 176 5.61 -5.82 11.17
CA LEU A 176 4.57 -6.06 12.18
C LEU A 176 4.87 -7.33 13.00
N VAL A 177 5.25 -8.42 12.33
CA VAL A 177 5.63 -9.68 12.99
C VAL A 177 6.88 -9.48 13.84
N ALA A 178 7.91 -8.81 13.32
CA ALA A 178 9.13 -8.50 14.07
C ALA A 178 8.83 -7.63 15.31
N ALA A 179 7.88 -6.69 15.21
CA ALA A 179 7.44 -5.87 16.33
C ALA A 179 6.78 -6.68 17.46
N ALA A 180 6.02 -7.72 17.11
CA ALA A 180 5.41 -8.63 18.07
C ALA A 180 6.46 -9.51 18.77
N ILE A 181 7.42 -10.04 18.00
CA ILE A 181 8.52 -10.88 18.51
C ILE A 181 9.43 -10.08 19.47
N ASP A 182 9.81 -8.86 19.11
CA ASP A 182 10.64 -7.97 19.94
C ASP A 182 10.04 -7.73 21.34
N ARG A 183 8.70 -7.65 21.42
CA ARG A 183 7.98 -7.49 22.70
C ARG A 183 8.03 -8.74 23.55
N HIS A 184 7.92 -9.93 22.93
CA HIS A 184 7.96 -11.19 23.65
C HIS A 184 9.32 -11.40 24.34
N PHE A 185 10.43 -11.24 23.61
CA PHE A 185 11.78 -11.35 24.18
C PHE A 185 12.09 -10.31 25.26
N SER A 186 11.53 -9.10 25.14
CA SER A 186 11.69 -8.06 26.16
C SER A 186 11.03 -8.45 27.49
N HIS A 187 9.91 -9.17 27.47
CA HIS A 187 9.22 -9.63 28.69
C HIS A 187 9.95 -10.80 29.36
N GLU A 188 10.51 -11.74 28.60
CA GLU A 188 11.25 -12.88 29.18
C GLU A 188 12.55 -12.46 29.88
N GLN A 189 13.25 -11.45 29.34
CA GLN A 189 14.45 -10.90 29.99
C GLN A 189 14.14 -10.13 31.28
N GLU A 190 12.96 -9.52 31.41
CA GLU A 190 12.56 -8.86 32.66
C GLU A 190 12.11 -9.88 33.73
N ALA A 191 11.62 -11.06 33.35
CA ALA A 191 11.17 -12.09 34.28
C ALA A 191 12.31 -12.98 34.87
N THR A 192 13.51 -12.88 34.31
CA THR A 192 14.69 -13.69 34.70
C THR A 192 15.70 -12.93 35.57
N LEU A 193 15.39 -11.69 35.96
CA LEU A 193 16.17 -10.82 36.85
C LEU A 193 15.40 -10.54 38.14
#